data_AF-A0A6J6CWX1-F1
#
_entry.id   AF-A0A6J6CWX1-F1
#
_cell.length_a   1.000
_cell.length_b   1.000
_cell.length_c   1.000
_cell.angle_alpha   90.00
_cell.angle_beta   90.00
_cell.angle_gamma   90.00
#
_symmetry.space_group_name_H-M   'P 1'
#
loop_
_entity.id
_entity.type
_entity.pdbx_description
1 polymer ?
#
loop_
_entity_poly.entity_id
_entity_poly.type
_entity_poly.pdbx_seq_one_letter_code
_entity_poly.pdbx_strand_id
1 'polypeptide(L)'
;MSERSRGRDWIGLVAAVVFVVVVIGVFSYLYRDHSTSPTTAAPGFNLVTKDSFNRASGPIAYGKNVAAWKSIRGSWSVAAGAAYVSEPAPLLNIAVVEASANASVKAVVSGLGYCGLVANLVNEGEYLSLVRVEKYGLWNLERRINGIPEVLAVVGGSSSTAMTASILVAPPIVTASVGEQHVSVSVSDLGSGRSAGLFASDPDPSNCAFDDVVISVPE
;
A
#
# COMPACT_ATOMS: atom_id res chain seq x y z
N MET A 1 -34.38 34.55 31.09
CA MET A 1 -33.59 34.12 29.91
C MET A 1 -33.43 32.62 30.03
N SER A 2 -34.18 31.87 29.22
CA SER A 2 -34.69 30.52 29.54
C SER A 2 -33.66 29.41 29.26
N GLU A 3 -33.41 28.57 30.26
CA GLU A 3 -32.61 27.33 30.24
C GLU A 3 -33.06 26.26 29.21
N ARG A 4 -34.12 26.54 28.42
CA ARG A 4 -34.69 25.60 27.45
C ARG A 4 -33.94 25.45 26.12
N SER A 5 -32.83 26.16 25.88
CA SER A 5 -32.04 26.00 24.65
C SER A 5 -30.89 24.99 24.78
N ARG A 6 -30.29 24.81 25.96
CA ARG A 6 -29.11 23.95 26.15
C ARG A 6 -29.37 22.45 25.97
N GLY A 7 -30.59 21.98 26.26
CA GLY A 7 -30.94 20.56 26.13
C GLY A 7 -31.11 20.08 24.69
N ARG A 8 -31.37 20.98 23.73
CA ARG A 8 -31.64 20.63 22.33
C ARG A 8 -30.36 20.46 21.51
N ASP A 9 -29.34 21.27 21.80
CA ASP A 9 -28.05 21.21 21.12
C ASP A 9 -27.24 19.97 21.50
N TRP A 10 -27.35 19.51 22.75
CA TRP A 10 -26.63 18.33 23.22
C TRP A 10 -27.17 17.03 22.60
N ILE A 11 -28.49 16.94 22.41
CA ILE A 11 -29.12 15.81 21.73
C ILE A 11 -28.74 15.77 20.25
N GLY A 12 -28.65 16.93 19.59
CA GLY A 12 -28.18 17.03 18.20
C GLY A 12 -26.72 16.59 18.04
N LEU A 13 -25.84 16.95 18.98
CA LEU A 13 -24.43 16.57 18.95
C LEU A 13 -24.23 15.08 19.23
N VAL A 14 -24.96 14.51 20.21
CA VAL A 14 -24.92 13.06 20.48
C VAL A 14 -25.48 12.27 19.28
N ALA A 15 -26.58 12.72 18.68
CA ALA A 15 -27.13 12.08 17.49
C ALA A 15 -26.16 12.15 16.30
N ALA A 16 -25.46 13.27 16.09
CA ALA A 16 -24.46 13.40 15.05
C ALA A 16 -23.23 12.51 15.28
N VAL A 17 -22.74 12.42 16.52
CA VAL A 17 -21.61 11.55 16.87
C VAL A 17 -22.00 10.07 16.72
N VAL A 18 -23.18 9.68 17.19
CA VAL A 18 -23.70 8.31 17.00
C VAL A 18 -23.87 8.01 15.52
N PHE A 19 -24.38 8.95 14.72
CA PHE A 19 -24.51 8.78 13.28
C PHE A 19 -23.14 8.61 12.61
N VAL A 20 -22.12 9.41 12.96
CA VAL A 20 -20.76 9.28 12.40
C VAL A 20 -20.11 7.96 12.81
N VAL A 21 -20.23 7.55 14.08
CA VAL A 21 -19.68 6.28 14.56
C VAL A 21 -20.41 5.08 13.94
N VAL A 22 -21.73 5.15 13.79
CA VAL A 22 -22.51 4.11 13.13
C VAL A 22 -22.21 4.08 11.63
N VAL A 23 -22.08 5.23 10.95
CA VAL A 23 -21.73 5.26 9.52
C VAL A 23 -20.32 4.72 9.31
N ILE A 24 -19.32 5.12 10.09
CA ILE A 24 -17.94 4.60 9.99
C ILE A 24 -17.90 3.11 10.37
N GLY A 25 -18.62 2.70 11.41
CA GLY A 25 -18.70 1.31 11.85
C GLY A 25 -19.42 0.41 10.85
N VAL A 26 -20.50 0.89 10.23
CA VAL A 26 -21.24 0.20 9.17
C VAL A 26 -20.45 0.21 7.87
N PHE A 27 -19.71 1.27 7.53
CA PHE A 27 -18.78 1.25 6.41
C PHE A 27 -17.67 0.21 6.65
N SER A 28 -17.09 0.19 7.85
CA SER A 28 -16.06 -0.78 8.24
C SER A 28 -16.60 -2.22 8.30
N TYR A 29 -17.90 -2.40 8.62
CA TYR A 29 -18.55 -3.71 8.70
C TYR A 29 -19.05 -4.21 7.33
N LEU A 30 -19.64 -3.36 6.50
CA LEU A 30 -20.11 -3.73 5.16
C LEU A 30 -18.97 -3.93 4.16
N TYR A 31 -17.80 -3.31 4.38
CA TYR A 31 -16.58 -3.64 3.64
C TYR A 31 -15.78 -4.81 4.24
N ARG A 32 -16.26 -5.42 5.32
CA ARG A 32 -15.57 -6.52 6.01
C ARG A 32 -15.72 -7.88 5.31
N ASP A 33 -16.63 -8.02 4.35
CA ASP A 33 -16.87 -9.28 3.67
C ASP A 33 -16.29 -9.31 2.24
N HIS A 34 -15.35 -10.25 2.07
CA HIS A 34 -14.86 -10.84 0.81
C HIS A 34 -13.68 -10.19 0.06
N SER A 35 -12.59 -9.86 0.74
CA SER A 35 -11.26 -10.13 0.15
C SER A 35 -10.74 -11.49 0.60
N THR A 36 -11.36 -12.56 0.10
CA THR A 36 -10.64 -13.83 -0.10
C THR A 36 -9.78 -13.71 -1.36
N SER A 37 -8.97 -12.66 -1.45
CA SER A 37 -7.94 -12.55 -2.48
C SER A 37 -6.80 -13.47 -2.08
N PRO A 38 -6.20 -14.25 -3.01
CA PRO A 38 -5.36 -15.38 -2.64
C PRO A 38 -4.19 -14.92 -1.77
N THR A 39 -4.19 -15.49 -0.56
CA THR A 39 -3.30 -15.28 0.59
C THR A 39 -1.91 -15.92 0.41
N THR A 40 -1.64 -16.38 -0.81
CA THR A 40 -0.54 -17.25 -1.18
C THR A 40 0.32 -16.54 -2.22
N ALA A 41 1.62 -16.83 -2.20
CA ALA A 41 2.51 -16.42 -3.27
C ALA A 41 1.99 -16.92 -4.64
N ALA A 42 2.38 -16.24 -5.71
CA ALA A 42 2.08 -16.70 -7.07
C ALA A 42 2.75 -18.08 -7.31
N PRO A 43 2.22 -18.94 -8.19
CA PRO A 43 2.89 -20.18 -8.57
C PRO A 43 4.34 -19.93 -9.02
N GLY A 44 5.29 -20.73 -8.54
CA GLY A 44 6.72 -20.52 -8.80
C GLY A 44 7.39 -19.47 -7.92
N PHE A 45 6.73 -19.04 -6.83
CA PHE A 45 7.28 -18.10 -5.85
C PHE A 45 7.16 -18.65 -4.43
N ASN A 46 8.24 -18.47 -3.68
CA ASN A 46 8.28 -18.71 -2.24
C ASN A 46 7.73 -17.49 -1.48
N LEU A 47 6.83 -17.75 -0.52
CA LEU A 47 6.36 -16.73 0.41
C LEU A 47 7.49 -16.33 1.36
N VAL A 48 7.81 -15.04 1.41
CA VAL A 48 8.73 -14.48 2.41
C VAL A 48 7.95 -14.04 3.63
N THR A 49 6.88 -13.27 3.43
CA THR A 49 6.06 -12.78 4.52
C THR A 49 4.66 -12.38 4.05
N LYS A 50 3.74 -12.34 5.02
CA LYS A 50 2.41 -11.75 4.88
C LYS A 50 2.14 -10.84 6.07
N ASP A 51 1.57 -9.67 5.82
CA ASP A 51 1.08 -8.78 6.86
C ASP A 51 -0.26 -8.15 6.45
N SER A 52 -1.34 -8.53 7.15
CA SER A 52 -2.67 -7.95 6.96
C SER A 52 -2.97 -6.84 7.97
N PHE A 53 -1.95 -6.37 8.70
CA PHE A 53 -2.01 -5.28 9.68
C PHE A 53 -3.17 -5.32 10.71
N ASN A 54 -3.75 -6.51 10.96
CA ASN A 54 -4.83 -6.77 11.91
C ASN A 54 -4.31 -6.75 13.36
N ARG A 55 -3.82 -5.59 13.79
CA ARG A 55 -3.23 -5.33 15.10
C ARG A 55 -3.60 -3.93 15.60
N ALA A 56 -3.34 -3.70 16.88
CA ALA A 56 -3.55 -2.39 17.50
C ALA A 56 -2.69 -1.31 16.83
N SER A 57 -3.16 -0.07 16.88
CA SER A 57 -2.45 1.07 16.30
C SER A 57 -1.07 1.25 16.91
N GLY A 58 -0.10 1.63 16.08
CA GLY A 58 1.27 1.88 16.49
C GLY A 58 2.26 1.82 15.32
N PRO A 59 3.57 1.95 15.58
CA PRO A 59 4.60 1.81 14.55
C PRO A 59 4.46 0.52 13.72
N ILE A 60 4.73 0.61 12.42
CA ILE A 60 4.56 -0.53 11.50
C ILE A 60 5.38 -1.76 11.90
N ALA A 61 6.53 -1.56 12.56
CA ALA A 61 7.43 -2.63 13.00
C ALA A 61 6.91 -3.43 14.21
N TYR A 62 5.86 -3.00 14.90
CA TYR A 62 5.38 -3.64 16.14
C TYR A 62 4.21 -4.59 15.91
N GLY A 63 4.18 -5.74 16.59
CA GLY A 63 3.13 -6.76 16.53
C GLY A 63 3.63 -8.20 16.72
N LYS A 64 2.74 -9.21 16.75
CA LYS A 64 3.09 -10.62 16.98
C LYS A 64 3.34 -11.48 15.73
N ASN A 65 2.89 -11.03 14.55
CA ASN A 65 2.99 -11.76 13.26
C ASN A 65 3.73 -10.91 12.19
N VAL A 66 4.70 -10.10 12.62
CA VAL A 66 5.13 -8.95 11.82
C VAL A 66 6.24 -9.39 10.89
N ALA A 67 6.07 -9.08 9.60
CA ALA A 67 7.21 -8.92 8.74
C ALA A 67 8.20 -7.94 9.38
N ALA A 68 9.51 -8.15 9.21
CA ALA A 68 10.52 -7.23 9.73
C ALA A 68 10.54 -5.93 8.93
N TRP A 69 9.49 -5.11 9.09
CA TRP A 69 9.32 -3.85 8.39
C TRP A 69 10.39 -2.86 8.82
N LYS A 70 11.10 -2.32 7.83
CA LYS A 70 12.07 -1.26 7.95
C LYS A 70 11.54 -0.04 7.22
N SER A 71 11.44 1.07 7.94
CA SER A 71 11.23 2.35 7.27
C SER A 71 12.54 2.83 6.65
N ILE A 72 12.52 3.07 5.34
CA ILE A 72 13.64 3.67 4.61
C ILE A 72 13.47 5.18 4.58
N ARG A 73 12.24 5.65 4.27
CA ARG A 73 11.87 7.08 4.32
C ARG A 73 10.47 7.27 4.88
N GLY A 74 10.32 8.34 5.66
CA GLY A 74 9.11 8.66 6.43
C GLY A 74 9.00 7.82 7.70
N SER A 75 8.03 8.14 8.55
CA SER A 75 7.57 7.27 9.63
C SER A 75 6.32 6.53 9.18
N TRP A 76 6.26 5.22 9.44
CA TRP A 76 5.15 4.36 9.05
C TRP A 76 4.49 3.75 10.27
N SER A 77 3.17 3.71 10.24
CA SER A 77 2.34 3.20 11.34
C SER A 77 1.21 2.33 10.80
N VAL A 78 0.60 1.57 11.70
CA VAL A 78 -0.64 0.84 11.48
C VAL A 78 -1.76 1.56 12.21
N ALA A 79 -2.90 1.76 11.55
CA ALA A 79 -4.14 2.19 12.16
C ALA A 79 -5.34 1.67 11.36
N ALA A 80 -6.45 1.39 12.04
CA ALA A 80 -7.67 0.88 11.43
C ALA A 80 -7.46 -0.37 10.54
N GLY A 81 -6.48 -1.23 10.88
CA GLY A 81 -6.19 -2.45 10.13
C GLY A 81 -5.32 -2.25 8.88
N ALA A 82 -4.77 -1.06 8.63
CA ALA A 82 -3.92 -0.79 7.47
C ALA A 82 -2.63 -0.07 7.86
N ALA A 83 -1.58 -0.26 7.06
CA ALA A 83 -0.36 0.54 7.14
C ALA A 83 -0.53 1.87 6.40
N TYR A 84 0.07 2.93 6.93
CA TYR A 84 0.06 4.28 6.35
C TYR A 84 1.31 5.06 6.77
N VAL A 85 1.56 6.19 6.10
CA VAL A 85 2.64 7.13 6.46
C VAL A 85 2.15 8.05 7.57
N SER A 86 2.69 7.90 8.78
CA SER A 86 2.32 8.70 9.95
C SER A 86 3.06 10.03 10.02
N GLU A 87 4.32 10.08 9.60
CA GLU A 87 5.09 11.32 9.49
C GLU A 87 5.81 11.33 8.13
N PRO A 88 5.28 12.06 7.14
CA PRO A 88 5.87 12.10 5.81
C PRO A 88 7.28 12.69 5.79
N ALA A 89 8.20 12.02 5.10
CA ALA A 89 9.41 12.61 4.59
C ALA A 89 9.12 13.32 3.25
N PRO A 90 9.91 14.36 2.88
CA PRO A 90 9.74 15.06 1.61
C PRO A 90 9.93 14.14 0.40
N LEU A 91 9.14 14.38 -0.64
CA LEU A 91 9.15 13.73 -1.95
C LEU A 91 8.61 12.30 -1.97
N LEU A 92 9.18 11.40 -1.16
CA LEU A 92 8.79 9.99 -1.15
C LEU A 92 8.99 9.32 0.20
N ASN A 93 8.20 8.28 0.43
CA ASN A 93 8.15 7.48 1.64
C ASN A 93 8.18 6.02 1.23
N ILE A 94 9.03 5.24 1.89
CA ILE A 94 9.25 3.82 1.59
C ILE A 94 9.36 3.05 2.90
N ALA A 95 8.56 1.99 3.01
CA ALA A 95 8.74 0.95 4.01
C ALA A 95 8.88 -0.41 3.32
N VAL A 96 9.84 -1.21 3.74
CA VAL A 96 10.13 -2.50 3.10
C VAL A 96 10.36 -3.60 4.10
N VAL A 97 10.32 -4.83 3.59
CA VAL A 97 10.80 -6.02 4.29
C VAL A 97 12.00 -6.56 3.50
N GLU A 98 13.06 -6.93 4.20
CA GLU A 98 14.18 -7.63 3.60
C GLU A 98 13.77 -9.05 3.18
N ALA A 99 14.19 -9.43 1.98
CA ALA A 99 13.88 -10.68 1.32
C ALA A 99 15.15 -11.24 0.64
N SER A 100 14.99 -12.05 -0.39
CA SER A 100 16.06 -12.45 -1.31
C SER A 100 15.98 -11.67 -2.62
N ALA A 101 16.86 -12.00 -3.57
CA ALA A 101 16.91 -11.37 -4.88
C ALA A 101 15.54 -11.43 -5.58
N ASN A 102 15.21 -10.39 -6.36
CA ASN A 102 13.98 -10.35 -7.17
C ASN A 102 12.70 -10.35 -6.30
N ALA A 103 12.77 -9.66 -5.17
CA ALA A 103 11.65 -9.52 -4.26
C ALA A 103 10.44 -8.89 -4.96
N SER A 104 9.32 -9.60 -4.91
CA SER A 104 8.01 -9.23 -5.45
C SER A 104 7.09 -8.80 -4.32
N VAL A 105 6.07 -8.01 -4.65
CA VAL A 105 5.09 -7.52 -3.67
C VAL A 105 3.69 -7.48 -4.26
N LYS A 106 2.71 -7.78 -3.41
CA LYS A 106 1.29 -7.62 -3.65
C LYS A 106 0.65 -7.00 -2.42
N ALA A 107 -0.31 -6.09 -2.59
CA ALA A 107 -1.09 -5.55 -1.48
C ALA A 107 -2.43 -5.00 -1.99
N VAL A 108 -3.39 -4.85 -1.08
CA VAL A 108 -4.55 -3.98 -1.28
C VAL A 108 -4.09 -2.54 -1.02
N VAL A 109 -4.28 -1.67 -2.00
CA VAL A 109 -3.93 -0.24 -1.94
C VAL A 109 -5.20 0.58 -2.03
N SER A 110 -5.41 1.44 -1.04
CA SER A 110 -6.55 2.36 -0.94
C SER A 110 -6.07 3.78 -0.63
N GLY A 111 -7.01 4.73 -0.65
CA GLY A 111 -6.70 6.14 -0.44
C GLY A 111 -6.56 6.94 -1.74
N LEU A 112 -6.08 8.17 -1.57
CA LEU A 112 -5.85 9.17 -2.63
C LEU A 112 -4.36 9.56 -2.66
N GLY A 113 -3.94 10.20 -3.74
CA GLY A 113 -2.54 10.58 -3.98
C GLY A 113 -1.72 9.50 -4.68
N TYR A 114 -0.40 9.64 -4.61
CA TYR A 114 0.57 8.77 -5.28
C TYR A 114 0.91 7.56 -4.39
N CYS A 115 -0.07 6.67 -4.25
CA CYS A 115 0.06 5.42 -3.52
C CYS A 115 0.58 4.32 -4.41
N GLY A 116 1.48 3.49 -3.90
CA GLY A 116 2.11 2.47 -4.71
C GLY A 116 2.82 1.38 -3.93
N LEU A 117 3.45 0.50 -4.70
CA LEU A 117 4.28 -0.57 -4.18
C LEU A 117 5.71 -0.40 -4.69
N VAL A 118 6.67 -0.94 -3.95
CA VAL A 118 8.08 -1.02 -4.35
C VAL A 118 8.53 -2.48 -4.37
N ALA A 119 9.24 -2.87 -5.40
CA ALA A 119 9.80 -4.21 -5.57
C ALA A 119 11.27 -4.13 -5.96
N ASN A 120 12.00 -5.21 -5.68
CA ASN A 120 13.41 -5.34 -6.05
C ASN A 120 14.24 -4.07 -5.69
N LEU A 121 14.06 -3.55 -4.47
CA LEU A 121 14.80 -2.40 -3.97
C LEU A 121 16.27 -2.77 -3.75
N VAL A 122 17.17 -2.10 -4.46
CA VAL A 122 18.62 -2.16 -4.24
C VAL A 122 19.04 -1.10 -3.24
N ASN A 123 18.58 0.14 -3.47
CA ASN A 123 18.79 1.31 -2.63
C ASN A 123 17.73 2.38 -3.00
N GLU A 124 17.70 3.52 -2.30
CA GLU A 124 16.72 4.60 -2.56
C GLU A 124 16.76 5.19 -3.98
N GLY A 125 17.88 5.02 -4.70
CA GLY A 125 18.03 5.45 -6.08
C GLY A 125 17.68 4.39 -7.12
N GLU A 126 17.48 3.12 -6.72
CA GLU A 126 17.34 2.01 -7.66
C GLU A 126 16.33 0.95 -7.17
N TYR A 127 15.17 0.90 -7.84
CA TYR A 127 14.08 -0.03 -7.57
C TYR A 127 13.02 -0.04 -8.66
N LEU A 128 12.08 -0.99 -8.59
CA LEU A 128 10.82 -0.96 -9.35
C LEU A 128 9.70 -0.43 -8.47
N SER A 129 8.82 0.40 -9.03
CA SER A 129 7.62 0.85 -8.34
C SER A 129 6.39 0.78 -9.22
N LEU A 130 5.24 0.52 -8.60
CA LEU A 130 3.94 0.57 -9.24
C LEU A 130 3.14 1.65 -8.55
N VAL A 131 2.97 2.79 -9.22
CA VAL A 131 2.48 4.03 -8.59
C VAL A 131 1.18 4.47 -9.25
N ARG A 132 0.18 4.78 -8.42
CA ARG A 132 -1.10 5.32 -8.89
C ARG A 132 -0.94 6.75 -9.40
N VAL A 133 -1.48 7.01 -10.58
CA VAL A 133 -1.69 8.34 -11.14
C VAL A 133 -3.17 8.68 -11.03
N GLU A 134 -3.55 9.23 -9.88
CA GLU A 134 -4.95 9.42 -9.46
C GLU A 134 -5.80 10.12 -10.53
N LYS A 135 -5.29 11.20 -11.13
CA LYS A 135 -6.02 12.02 -12.12
C LYS A 135 -6.62 11.22 -13.28
N TYR A 136 -5.99 10.10 -13.64
CA TYR A 136 -6.39 9.30 -14.81
C TYR A 136 -6.89 7.90 -14.45
N GLY A 137 -6.86 7.51 -13.17
CA GLY A 137 -7.15 6.14 -12.76
C GLY A 137 -6.18 5.11 -13.37
N LEU A 138 -4.95 5.55 -13.67
CA LEU A 138 -3.91 4.73 -14.27
C LEU A 138 -2.83 4.44 -13.23
N TRP A 139 -2.03 3.42 -13.49
CA TRP A 139 -0.88 3.06 -12.67
C TRP A 139 0.36 2.92 -13.54
N ASN A 140 1.43 3.60 -13.15
CA ASN A 140 2.71 3.49 -13.84
C ASN A 140 3.53 2.39 -13.19
N LEU A 141 3.97 1.41 -13.98
CA LEU A 141 5.12 0.60 -13.63
C LEU A 141 6.36 1.42 -13.99
N GLU A 142 7.13 1.79 -12.98
CA GLU A 142 8.29 2.65 -13.08
C GLU A 142 9.54 1.87 -12.63
N ARG A 143 10.65 2.16 -13.30
CA ARG A 143 11.98 1.82 -12.80
C ARG A 143 12.64 3.12 -12.35
N ARG A 144 13.17 3.13 -11.14
CA ARG A 144 14.03 4.22 -10.68
C ARG A 144 15.49 3.83 -10.89
N ILE A 145 16.26 4.72 -11.49
CA ILE A 145 17.71 4.58 -11.65
C ILE A 145 18.35 5.91 -11.26
N ASN A 146 19.33 5.89 -10.36
CA ASN A 146 19.96 7.09 -9.81
C ASN A 146 18.95 8.12 -9.29
N GLY A 147 17.83 7.65 -8.73
CA GLY A 147 16.78 8.52 -8.19
C GLY A 147 15.80 9.06 -9.23
N ILE A 148 15.99 8.81 -10.52
CA ILE A 148 15.12 9.31 -11.60
C ILE A 148 14.13 8.22 -12.00
N PRO A 149 12.81 8.48 -11.98
CA PRO A 149 11.80 7.52 -12.44
C PRO A 149 11.71 7.48 -13.97
N GLU A 150 11.71 6.28 -14.53
CA GLU A 150 11.42 5.96 -15.91
C GLU A 150 10.16 5.09 -15.97
N VAL A 151 9.15 5.50 -16.73
CA VAL A 151 7.92 4.71 -16.90
C VAL A 151 8.19 3.59 -17.90
N LEU A 152 8.11 2.33 -17.44
CA LEU A 152 8.26 1.14 -18.28
C LEU A 152 6.95 0.74 -18.95
N ALA A 153 5.83 0.87 -18.22
CA ALA A 153 4.51 0.52 -18.70
C ALA A 153 3.40 1.21 -17.89
N VAL A 154 2.18 1.15 -18.42
CA VAL A 154 0.98 1.68 -17.78
C VAL A 154 -0.05 0.55 -17.64
N VAL A 155 -0.63 0.41 -16.45
CA VAL A 155 -1.71 -0.54 -16.13
C VAL A 155 -2.98 0.26 -15.85
N GLY A 156 -4.11 -0.22 -16.37
CA GLY A 156 -5.42 0.35 -16.04
C GLY A 156 -5.80 0.10 -14.58
N GLY A 157 -6.62 0.98 -14.00
CA GLY A 157 -7.11 0.82 -12.63
C GLY A 157 -8.31 1.73 -12.33
N SER A 158 -8.44 2.12 -11.07
CA SER A 158 -9.41 3.12 -10.59
C SER A 158 -8.68 4.19 -9.79
N SER A 159 -9.19 5.42 -9.84
CA SER A 159 -8.64 6.57 -9.12
C SER A 159 -8.97 6.56 -7.62
N SER A 160 -10.07 5.93 -7.19
CA SER A 160 -10.61 6.13 -5.84
C SER A 160 -11.10 4.88 -5.11
N THR A 161 -10.81 3.69 -5.63
CA THR A 161 -11.25 2.43 -5.02
C THR A 161 -10.06 1.67 -4.45
N ALA A 162 -10.26 0.97 -3.33
CA ALA A 162 -9.31 -0.03 -2.86
C ALA A 162 -9.11 -1.07 -3.97
N MET A 163 -7.86 -1.32 -4.36
CA MET A 163 -7.53 -2.28 -5.41
C MET A 163 -6.33 -3.12 -5.00
N THR A 164 -6.36 -4.39 -5.37
CA THR A 164 -5.17 -5.24 -5.26
C THR A 164 -4.19 -4.81 -6.35
N ALA A 165 -2.99 -4.38 -5.96
CA ALA A 165 -1.89 -4.09 -6.85
C ALA A 165 -0.75 -5.10 -6.59
N SER A 166 0.05 -5.41 -7.62
CA SER A 166 1.21 -6.28 -7.48
C SER A 166 2.31 -5.96 -8.48
N ILE A 167 3.55 -6.17 -8.06
CA ILE A 167 4.73 -6.25 -8.91
C ILE A 167 5.33 -7.64 -8.71
N LEU A 168 5.33 -8.44 -9.77
CA LEU A 168 5.95 -9.75 -9.82
C LEU A 168 7.27 -9.65 -10.60
N VAL A 169 8.36 -10.08 -9.99
CA VAL A 169 9.71 -9.96 -10.54
C VAL A 169 10.25 -11.37 -10.79
N ALA A 170 10.25 -11.78 -12.05
CA ALA A 170 10.83 -13.04 -12.53
C ALA A 170 11.77 -12.74 -13.71
N PRO A 171 12.99 -12.25 -13.45
CA PRO A 171 13.86 -11.73 -14.49
C PRO A 171 14.04 -12.69 -15.68
N PRO A 172 14.04 -12.16 -16.92
CA PRO A 172 14.01 -10.75 -17.26
C PRO A 172 12.61 -10.13 -17.24
N ILE A 173 11.56 -10.87 -16.88
CA ILE A 173 10.18 -10.39 -16.95
C ILE A 173 9.75 -9.76 -15.63
N VAL A 174 9.16 -8.57 -15.75
CA VAL A 174 8.46 -7.89 -14.66
C VAL A 174 7.00 -7.77 -15.05
N THR A 175 6.10 -8.26 -14.20
CA THR A 175 4.65 -8.15 -14.40
C THR A 175 4.06 -7.23 -13.34
N ALA A 176 3.37 -6.18 -13.78
CA ALA A 176 2.58 -5.33 -12.92
C ALA A 176 1.09 -5.64 -13.12
N SER A 177 0.34 -5.71 -12.02
CA SER A 177 -1.10 -5.95 -12.06
C SER A 177 -1.85 -5.03 -11.11
N VAL A 178 -3.04 -4.60 -11.50
CA VAL A 178 -3.97 -3.81 -10.69
C VAL A 178 -5.39 -4.31 -10.94
N GLY A 179 -6.02 -4.86 -9.91
CA GLY A 179 -7.27 -5.61 -10.08
C GLY A 179 -7.06 -6.77 -11.06
N GLU A 180 -7.85 -6.81 -12.13
CA GLU A 180 -7.76 -7.80 -13.20
C GLU A 180 -6.82 -7.39 -14.34
N GLN A 181 -6.42 -6.12 -14.37
CA GLN A 181 -5.56 -5.58 -15.42
C GLN A 181 -4.10 -5.92 -15.11
N HIS A 182 -3.32 -6.23 -16.14
CA HIS A 182 -1.90 -6.50 -16.00
C HIS A 182 -1.11 -6.13 -17.25
N VAL A 183 0.19 -5.91 -17.07
CA VAL A 183 1.17 -5.70 -18.13
C VAL A 183 2.47 -6.40 -17.77
N SER A 184 3.15 -6.96 -18.77
CA SER A 184 4.47 -7.57 -18.59
C SER A 184 5.48 -6.87 -19.48
N VAL A 185 6.65 -6.55 -18.92
CA VAL A 185 7.76 -5.91 -19.62
C VAL A 185 9.04 -6.72 -19.40
N SER A 186 9.95 -6.66 -20.37
CA SER A 186 11.29 -7.24 -20.26
C SER A 186 12.27 -6.19 -19.76
N VAL A 187 12.96 -6.47 -18.66
CA VAL A 187 14.00 -5.63 -18.03
C VAL A 187 15.26 -6.48 -17.86
N SER A 188 16.21 -6.33 -18.78
CA SER A 188 17.39 -7.21 -18.86
C SER A 188 18.51 -6.83 -17.89
N ASP A 189 18.54 -5.61 -17.41
CA ASP A 189 19.60 -5.02 -16.58
C ASP A 189 19.11 -4.70 -15.16
N LEU A 190 18.16 -5.47 -14.66
CA LEU A 190 17.61 -5.29 -13.33
C LEU A 190 18.68 -5.58 -12.26
N GLY A 191 18.95 -4.60 -11.40
CA GLY A 191 19.87 -4.76 -10.27
C GLY A 191 19.42 -5.85 -9.28
N SER A 192 20.35 -6.32 -8.44
CA SER A 192 20.11 -7.41 -7.47
C SER A 192 19.41 -6.92 -6.19
N GLY A 193 18.21 -6.34 -6.35
CA GLY A 193 17.41 -5.84 -5.24
C GLY A 193 16.91 -6.94 -4.33
N ARG A 194 16.83 -6.66 -3.03
CA ARG A 194 16.54 -7.68 -2.00
C ARG A 194 15.44 -7.28 -1.03
N SER A 195 14.63 -6.30 -1.39
CA SER A 195 13.55 -5.82 -0.54
C SER A 195 12.37 -5.38 -1.37
N ALA A 196 11.18 -5.48 -0.78
CA ALA A 196 9.94 -5.04 -1.39
C ALA A 196 9.00 -4.51 -0.30
N GLY A 197 7.99 -3.75 -0.68
CA GLY A 197 7.05 -3.17 0.27
C GLY A 197 6.22 -2.03 -0.30
N LEU A 198 6.05 -1.00 0.53
CA LEU A 198 5.08 0.07 0.37
C LEU A 198 5.76 1.34 -0.13
N PHE A 199 5.04 2.08 -0.96
CA PHE A 199 5.49 3.36 -1.51
C PHE A 199 4.37 4.40 -1.41
N ALA A 200 4.71 5.60 -0.95
CA ALA A 200 3.82 6.75 -1.01
C ALA A 200 4.63 8.03 -1.27
N SER A 201 4.12 8.92 -2.11
CA SER A 201 4.79 10.19 -2.42
C SER A 201 3.86 11.40 -2.31
N ASP A 202 4.48 12.59 -2.30
CA ASP A 202 3.81 13.89 -2.29
C ASP A 202 2.76 14.00 -3.42
N PRO A 203 1.66 14.76 -3.22
CA PRO A 203 1.48 15.76 -2.16
C PRO A 203 0.96 15.23 -0.82
N ASP A 204 0.24 14.10 -0.80
CA ASP A 204 -0.48 13.64 0.39
C ASP A 204 -0.21 12.16 0.73
N PRO A 205 1.03 11.77 1.05
CA PRO A 205 1.40 10.37 1.25
C PRO A 205 0.68 9.71 2.44
N SER A 206 0.21 10.49 3.42
CA SER A 206 -0.58 10.00 4.55
C SER A 206 -2.00 9.57 4.18
N ASN A 207 -2.48 9.92 2.98
CA ASN A 207 -3.78 9.46 2.48
C ASN A 207 -3.72 8.04 1.92
N CYS A 208 -2.53 7.47 1.76
CA CYS A 208 -2.34 6.10 1.29
C CYS A 208 -2.52 5.10 2.43
N ALA A 209 -3.30 4.06 2.18
CA ALA A 209 -3.48 2.95 3.11
C ALA A 209 -3.26 1.60 2.41
N PHE A 210 -2.52 0.73 3.09
CA PHE A 210 -2.07 -0.57 2.57
C PHE A 210 -2.50 -1.70 3.49
N ASP A 211 -3.07 -2.75 2.89
CA ASP A 211 -3.51 -3.93 3.62
C ASP A 211 -3.21 -5.22 2.83
N ASP A 212 -3.31 -6.38 3.49
CA ASP A 212 -3.10 -7.70 2.93
C ASP A 212 -1.81 -7.82 2.09
N VAL A 213 -0.72 -7.31 2.66
CA VAL A 213 0.58 -7.33 1.99
C VAL A 213 1.12 -8.75 1.95
N VAL A 214 1.61 -9.14 0.77
CA VAL A 214 2.33 -10.37 0.52
C VAL A 214 3.64 -10.02 -0.17
N ILE A 215 4.75 -10.51 0.38
CA ILE A 215 6.08 -10.40 -0.24
C ILE A 215 6.56 -11.81 -0.55
N SER A 216 7.04 -11.99 -1.77
CA SER A 216 7.46 -13.28 -2.29
C SER A 216 8.70 -13.14 -3.17
N VAL A 217 9.38 -14.24 -3.41
CA VAL A 217 10.60 -14.32 -4.24
C VAL A 217 10.47 -15.53 -5.16
N PRO A 218 11.09 -15.54 -6.35
CA PRO A 218 11.09 -16.71 -7.22
C PRO A 218 11.63 -17.95 -6.50
N GLU A 219 11.14 -19.14 -6.88
CA GLU A 219 11.68 -20.45 -6.46
C GLU A 219 13.13 -20.69 -6.88
#